data_AF-A0A417CQI8-F1
#
_entry.id   AF-A0A417CQI8-F1
#
_cell.length_a   1.000
_cell.length_b   1.000
_cell.length_c   1.000
_cell.angle_alpha   90.00
_cell.angle_beta   90.00
_cell.angle_gamma   90.00
#
_symmetry.space_group_name_H-M   'P 1'
#
loop_
_entity.id
_entity.type
_entity.pdbx_description
1 polymer ?
#
loop_
_entity_poly.entity_id
_entity_poly.type
_entity_poly.pdbx_seq_one_letter_code
_entity_poly.pdbx_strand_id
1 'polypeptide(L)' 'EAMRELFQDERNKGRAEGRAEKIDECITIGEKRAFTASINSIMIKFNLNADQAMDALSIDEKDRDFYREKLASLSKN' A
#
# COMPACT_ATOMS: atom_id res chain seq x y z
N GLU A 1 24.45 4.31 37.27
CA GLU A 1 23.61 5.06 36.31
C GLU A 1 23.63 4.48 34.89
N ALA A 2 24.79 4.05 34.36
CA ALA A 2 24.95 3.54 32.99
C ALA A 2 23.92 2.47 32.51
N MET A 3 23.54 1.49 33.36
CA MET A 3 22.54 0.49 32.96
C MET A 3 21.14 1.10 32.71
N ARG A 4 20.74 2.11 33.49
CA ARG A 4 19.41 2.74 33.36
C ARG A 4 19.30 3.60 32.11
N GLU A 5 20.44 4.12 31.65
CA GLU A 5 20.59 4.91 30.43
C GLU A 5 20.51 3.99 29.20
N LEU A 6 21.23 2.86 29.20
CA LEU A 6 21.15 1.83 28.16
C LEU A 6 19.72 1.27 27.98
N PHE A 7 18.99 1.00 29.09
CA PHE A 7 17.60 0.54 29.01
C PHE A 7 16.60 1.62 28.52
N GLN A 8 16.95 2.90 28.60
CA GLN A 8 16.14 3.97 28.03
C GLN A 8 16.41 4.11 26.54
N ASP A 9 17.67 4.03 26.12
CA ASP A 9 18.06 4.06 24.70
C ASP A 9 17.45 2.89 23.90
N GLU A 10 17.56 1.66 24.40
CA GLU A 10 16.98 0.49 23.72
C GLU A 10 15.45 0.58 23.58
N ARG A 11 14.75 1.11 24.61
CA ARG A 11 13.31 1.33 24.53
C ARG A 11 12.94 2.45 23.57
N ASN A 12 13.72 3.53 23.54
CA ASN A 12 13.50 4.64 22.61
C ASN A 12 13.71 4.20 21.16
N LYS A 13 14.73 3.37 20.92
CA LYS A 13 15.01 2.76 19.62
C LYS A 13 13.88 1.84 19.17
N GLY A 14 13.44 0.90 20.01
CA GLY A 14 12.31 0.02 19.67
C GLY A 14 11.00 0.79 19.42
N ARG A 15 10.78 1.93 20.11
CA ARG A 15 9.60 2.80 19.87
C ARG A 15 9.74 3.65 18.60
N ALA A 16 10.95 3.92 18.14
CA ALA A 16 11.21 4.61 16.87
C ALA A 16 11.03 3.64 15.70
N GLU A 17 11.61 2.44 15.79
CA GLU A 17 11.48 1.37 14.80
C GLU A 17 10.00 0.98 14.60
N GLY A 18 9.27 0.68 15.67
CA GLY A 18 7.85 0.34 15.57
C GLY A 18 6.93 1.49 15.10
N ARG A 19 7.40 2.75 15.13
CA ARG A 19 6.67 3.88 14.51
C ARG A 19 7.01 4.01 13.03
N ALA A 20 8.27 3.83 12.65
CA ALA A 20 8.71 3.83 11.27
C ALA A 20 8.00 2.72 10.47
N GLU A 21 7.96 1.49 11.01
CA GLU A 21 7.26 0.36 10.39
C GLU A 21 5.77 0.65 10.15
N LYS A 22 5.07 1.22 11.15
CA LYS A 22 3.64 1.55 11.01
C LYS A 22 3.38 2.66 9.99
N ILE A 23 4.28 3.64 9.90
CA ILE A 23 4.18 4.70 8.89
C ILE A 23 4.37 4.12 7.50
N ASP A 24 5.38 3.26 7.31
CA ASP A 24 5.66 2.58 6.05
C ASP A 24 4.50 1.70 5.58
N GLU A 25 3.90 0.92 6.50
CA GLU A 25 2.71 0.14 6.24
C GLU A 25 1.52 1.02 5.84
N CYS A 26 1.31 2.15 6.53
CA CYS A 26 0.22 3.09 6.21
C CYS A 26 0.42 3.76 4.86
N ILE A 27 1.65 4.16 4.51
CA ILE A 27 1.99 4.71 3.20
C ILE A 27 1.71 3.67 2.12
N THR A 28 2.22 2.44 2.30
CA THR A 28 2.01 1.33 1.36
C THR A 28 0.52 1.03 1.15
N ILE A 29 -0.28 1.00 2.21
CA ILE A 29 -1.73 0.80 2.12
C ILE A 29 -2.40 1.98 1.41
N GLY A 30 -1.99 3.20 1.72
CA GLY A 30 -2.48 4.43 1.09
C GLY A 30 -2.22 4.47 -0.41
N GLU A 31 -0.98 4.16 -0.82
CA GLU A 31 -0.57 4.05 -2.22
C GLU A 31 -1.38 2.99 -2.95
N LYS A 32 -1.48 1.77 -2.39
CA LYS A 32 -2.28 0.68 -2.98
C LYS A 32 -3.76 1.07 -3.16
N ARG A 33 -4.36 1.79 -2.20
CA ARG A 33 -5.73 2.31 -2.35
C ARG A 33 -5.84 3.37 -3.44
N ALA A 34 -4.90 4.31 -3.51
CA ALA A 34 -4.88 5.35 -4.54
C ALA A 34 -4.70 4.77 -5.94
N PHE A 35 -3.83 3.76 -6.09
CA PHE A 35 -3.66 3.02 -7.34
C PHE A 35 -4.93 2.26 -7.73
N THR A 36 -5.58 1.55 -6.80
CA THR A 36 -6.84 0.85 -7.08
C THR A 36 -7.92 1.81 -7.60
N ALA A 37 -8.05 2.99 -6.99
CA ALA A 37 -9.00 4.01 -7.44
C ALA A 37 -8.63 4.57 -8.83
N SER A 38 -7.34 4.76 -9.10
CA SER A 38 -6.84 5.22 -10.39
C SER A 38 -7.10 4.20 -11.50
N ILE A 39 -6.84 2.91 -11.24
CA ILE A 39 -7.13 1.81 -12.17
C ILE A 39 -8.63 1.80 -12.50
N ASN A 40 -9.50 1.85 -11.49
CA ASN A 40 -10.95 1.88 -11.69
C ASN A 40 -11.41 3.11 -12.51
N SER A 41 -10.83 4.29 -12.23
CA SER A 41 -11.14 5.50 -12.98
C SER A 41 -10.76 5.38 -14.46
N ILE A 42 -9.60 4.80 -14.76
CA ILE A 42 -9.14 4.57 -16.13
C ILE A 42 -10.04 3.56 -16.84
N MET A 43 -10.38 2.46 -16.18
CA MET A 43 -11.32 1.46 -16.73
C MET A 43 -12.63 2.11 -17.17
N ILE A 44 -13.24 2.92 -16.31
CA ILE A 44 -14.53 3.58 -16.60
C ILE A 44 -14.37 4.65 -17.69
N LYS A 45 -13.37 5.54 -17.57
CA LYS A 45 -13.20 6.67 -18.49
C LYS A 45 -12.83 6.25 -19.90
N PHE A 46 -12.04 5.20 -20.04
CA PHE A 46 -11.52 4.73 -21.33
C PHE A 46 -12.17 3.43 -21.80
N ASN A 47 -13.16 2.92 -21.06
CA ASN A 47 -13.84 1.66 -21.33
C ASN A 47 -12.86 0.49 -21.52
N LEU A 48 -11.88 0.40 -20.61
CA LEU A 48 -10.83 -0.61 -20.60
C LEU A 48 -11.13 -1.69 -19.55
N ASN A 49 -10.64 -2.89 -19.78
CA ASN A 49 -10.62 -3.91 -18.73
C ASN A 49 -9.50 -3.63 -17.70
N ALA A 50 -9.51 -4.36 -16.59
CA ALA A 50 -8.55 -4.15 -15.50
C ALA A 50 -7.09 -4.32 -15.94
N ASP A 51 -6.80 -5.30 -16.79
CA ASP A 51 -5.44 -5.57 -17.26
C ASP A 51 -4.92 -4.44 -18.15
N GLN A 52 -5.75 -3.93 -19.07
CA GLN A 52 -5.42 -2.79 -19.92
C GLN A 52 -5.20 -1.51 -19.10
N ALA A 53 -5.99 -1.29 -18.04
CA ALA A 53 -5.81 -0.14 -17.15
C ALA A 53 -4.54 -0.27 -16.30
N MET A 54 -4.17 -1.49 -15.88
CA MET A 54 -2.91 -1.78 -15.19
C MET A 54 -1.69 -1.62 -16.12
N ASP A 55 -1.80 -2.01 -17.38
CA ASP A 55 -0.78 -1.75 -18.40
C ASP A 55 -0.57 -0.24 -18.60
N ALA A 56 -1.65 0.55 -18.70
CA ALA A 56 -1.59 2.00 -18.86
C ALA A 56 -0.90 2.71 -17.68
N LEU A 57 -0.97 2.12 -16.48
CA LEU A 57 -0.31 2.62 -15.27
C LEU A 57 1.06 1.98 -15.01
N SER A 58 1.54 1.11 -15.91
CA SER A 58 2.81 0.38 -15.76
C SER A 58 2.89 -0.41 -14.45
N ILE A 59 1.80 -1.05 -14.05
CA ILE A 59 1.76 -1.89 -12.84
C ILE A 59 2.53 -3.19 -13.09
N ASP A 60 3.48 -3.47 -12.20
CA ASP A 60 4.26 -4.71 -12.18
C ASP A 60 3.34 -5.95 -12.12
N GLU A 61 3.65 -6.98 -12.92
CA GLU A 61 2.88 -8.22 -12.99
C GLU A 61 2.67 -8.88 -11.60
N LYS A 62 3.68 -8.81 -10.73
CA LYS A 62 3.64 -9.38 -9.36
C LYS A 62 2.54 -8.78 -8.48
N ASP A 63 2.11 -7.56 -8.77
CA ASP A 63 1.13 -6.82 -7.97
C ASP A 63 -0.28 -6.85 -8.60
N ARG A 64 -0.43 -7.36 -9.82
CA ARG A 64 -1.70 -7.31 -10.57
C ARG A 64 -2.80 -8.11 -9.90
N ASP A 65 -2.49 -9.28 -9.35
CA ASP A 65 -3.49 -10.12 -8.69
C ASP A 65 -4.10 -9.42 -7.46
N PHE A 66 -3.29 -8.66 -6.71
CA PHE A 66 -3.79 -7.83 -5.61
C PHE A 66 -4.82 -6.80 -6.11
N TYR A 67 -4.53 -6.09 -7.20
CA TYR A 67 -5.44 -5.08 -7.74
C TYR A 67 -6.69 -5.70 -8.36
N ARG A 68 -6.59 -6.85 -9.05
CA ARG A 68 -7.74 -7.60 -9.57
C ARG A 68 -8.71 -7.98 -8.46
N GLU A 69 -8.21 -8.52 -7.35
CA GLU A 69 -9.03 -8.89 -6.19
C GLU A 69 -9.75 -7.66 -5.60
N LYS A 70 -9.03 -6.55 -5.43
CA LYS A 70 -9.61 -5.31 -4.91
C LYS A 70 -10.67 -4.72 -5.84
N LEU A 71 -10.43 -4.69 -7.14
CA LEU A 71 -11.41 -4.22 -8.13
C LEU A 71 -12.67 -5.12 -8.14
N ALA A 72 -12.50 -6.43 -8.08
CA ALA A 72 -13.63 -7.37 -8.00
C ALA A 72 -14.47 -7.17 -6.72
N SER A 73 -13.83 -6.79 -5.61
CA SER A 73 -14.53 -6.47 -4.36
C SER A 73 -15.36 -5.18 -4.44
N LEU A 74 -14.95 -4.21 -5.26
CA LEU A 74 -15.68 -2.95 -5.46
C LEU A 74 -16.98 -3.14 -6.26
N SER A 75 -17.02 -4.11 -7.17
CA SER A 75 -18.21 -4.41 -7.98
C SER A 75 -19.31 -5.19 -7.22
N LYS A 76 -19.04 -5.65 -5.99
CA LYS A 76 -19.96 -6.49 -5.20
C LYS A 76 -20.80 -5.70 -4.17
N ASN A 77 -20.69 -4.38 -4.15
CA ASN A 77 -21.53 -3.46 -3.38
C ASN A 77 -22.47 -2.69 -4.30
#